data_AF-A0A945ZHS0-F1
#
_entry.id   AF-A0A945ZHS0-F1
#
_cell.length_a   1.000
_cell.length_b   1.000
_cell.length_c   1.000
_cell.angle_alpha   90.00
_cell.angle_beta   90.00
_cell.angle_gamma   90.00
#
_symmetry.space_group_name_H-M   'P 1'
#
loop_
_entity.id
_entity.type
_entity.pdbx_description
1 polymer ?
#
loop_
_entity_poly.entity_id
_entity_poly.type
_entity_poly.pdbx_seq_one_letter_code
_entity_poly.pdbx_strand_id
1 'polypeptide(L)' 'NSTFTTRINEVPRDEGDAILSFLYQHCSQPAFQVRFRWQPDSIAFWDNRCVQHIAMWDYFPQVRSGFRVTVKGDRPI' A
#
# COMPACT_ATOMS: atom_id res chain seq x y z
N ASN A 1 -1.83 -2.95 3.19
CA ASN A 1 -2.45 -4.29 3.35
C ASN A 1 -3.23 -4.47 4.64
N SER A 2 -2.92 -3.74 5.71
CA SER A 2 -3.69 -3.76 6.96
C SER A 2 -5.21 -3.54 6.79
N THR A 3 -5.64 -2.82 5.75
CA THR A 3 -7.06 -2.57 5.45
C THR A 3 -7.79 -3.77 4.83
N PHE A 4 -7.09 -4.70 4.16
CA PHE A 4 -7.71 -5.79 3.38
C PHE A 4 -7.49 -7.18 3.98
N THR A 5 -6.34 -7.40 4.62
CA THR A 5 -5.99 -8.68 5.23
C THR A 5 -6.78 -8.89 6.51
N THR A 6 -7.41 -10.05 6.67
CA THR A 6 -8.31 -10.33 7.81
C THR A 6 -7.70 -11.22 8.89
N ARG A 7 -6.93 -12.25 8.52
CA ARG A 7 -6.24 -13.16 9.44
C ARG A 7 -5.15 -13.96 8.71
N ILE A 8 -4.31 -14.64 9.48
CA ILE A 8 -3.46 -15.72 8.99
C ILE A 8 -4.22 -17.04 9.14
N ASN A 9 -4.21 -17.87 8.09
CA ASN A 9 -4.84 -19.18 8.16
C ASN A 9 -4.10 -20.10 9.11
N GLU A 10 -4.82 -20.96 9.82
CA GLU A 10 -4.26 -22.00 10.70
C GLU A 10 -3.49 -21.47 11.92
N VAL A 11 -3.48 -20.15 12.15
CA VAL A 11 -2.87 -19.51 13.31
C VAL A 11 -3.96 -18.99 14.23
N PRO A 12 -3.88 -19.21 15.56
CA PRO A 12 -4.78 -18.60 16.54
C PRO A 12 -4.83 -17.08 16.36
N ARG A 13 -6.00 -16.48 16.63
CA ARG A 13 -6.23 -15.07 16.29
C ARG A 13 -5.25 -14.12 16.96
N ASP A 14 -5.01 -14.29 18.26
CA ASP A 14 -4.13 -13.39 19.03
C ASP A 14 -2.68 -13.45 18.52
N GLU A 15 -2.20 -14.65 18.18
CA GLU A 15 -0.88 -14.85 17.59
C GLU A 15 -0.81 -14.27 16.17
N GLY A 16 -1.83 -14.52 15.35
CA GLY A 16 -1.92 -14.01 13.99
C GLY A 16 -1.94 -12.48 13.94
N ASP A 17 -2.68 -11.84 14.85
CA ASP A 17 -2.76 -10.39 14.96
C ASP A 17 -1.41 -9.78 15.37
N ALA A 18 -0.69 -10.43 16.29
CA ALA A 18 0.67 -10.02 16.68
C ALA A 18 1.65 -10.10 15.49
N ILE A 19 1.61 -11.19 14.73
CA ILE A 19 2.45 -11.39 13.53
C ILE A 19 2.12 -10.35 12.46
N LEU A 20 0.83 -10.15 12.15
CA LEU A 20 0.40 -9.16 11.16
C LEU A 20 0.81 -7.74 11.57
N SER A 21 0.65 -7.39 12.85
CA SER A 21 1.09 -6.09 13.37
C SER A 21 2.59 -5.86 13.14
N PHE A 22 3.42 -6.86 13.47
CA PHE A 22 4.85 -6.81 13.20
C PHE A 22 5.15 -6.63 11.70
N LEU A 23 4.52 -7.42 10.82
CA LEU A 23 4.73 -7.34 9.37
C LEU A 23 4.32 -5.98 8.80
N TYR A 24 3.21 -5.41 9.25
CA TYR A 24 2.78 -4.08 8.81
C TYR A 24 3.75 -2.99 9.28
N GLN A 25 4.25 -3.06 10.51
CA GLN A 25 5.24 -2.12 11.02
C GLN A 25 6.56 -2.25 10.25
N HIS A 26 7.02 -3.47 9.99
CA HIS A 26 8.24 -3.72 9.23
C HIS A 26 8.15 -3.16 7.80
N CYS A 27 7.10 -3.51 7.05
CA CYS A 27 6.93 -3.05 5.68
C CYS A 27 6.69 -1.54 5.55
N SER A 28 6.26 -0.87 6.62
CA SER A 28 6.00 0.58 6.65
C SER A 28 7.19 1.41 7.17
N GLN A 29 8.36 0.80 7.37
CA GLN A 29 9.55 1.55 7.74
C GLN A 29 9.98 2.53 6.62
N PRO A 30 10.40 3.76 6.94
CA PRO A 30 10.83 4.74 5.93
C PRO A 30 11.98 4.28 5.05
N ALA A 31 12.82 3.36 5.55
CA ALA A 31 13.95 2.79 4.80
C ALA A 31 13.51 2.03 3.53
N PHE A 32 12.27 1.57 3.47
CA PHE A 32 11.70 0.84 2.33
C PHE A 32 10.80 1.70 1.44
N GLN A 33 10.78 3.02 1.66
CA GLN A 33 9.83 3.92 1.01
C GLN A 33 10.51 4.89 0.06
N VAL A 34 9.80 5.17 -1.03
CA VAL A 34 10.04 6.34 -1.90
C VAL A 34 8.83 7.25 -1.80
N ARG A 35 9.08 8.56 -1.63
CA ARG A 35 8.03 9.58 -1.68
C ARG A 35 8.04 10.31 -3.02
N PHE A 36 7.12 9.93 -3.89
CA PHE A 36 6.94 10.58 -5.18
C PHE A 36 6.21 11.92 -5.04
N ARG A 37 6.77 13.00 -5.59
CA ARG A 37 6.15 14.33 -5.63
C ARG A 37 5.56 14.57 -7.02
N TRP A 38 4.25 14.74 -7.07
CA TRP A 38 3.52 14.98 -8.32
C TRP A 38 3.82 16.37 -8.88
N GLN A 39 3.96 16.45 -10.21
CA GLN A 39 3.98 17.68 -11.00
C GLN A 39 2.96 17.53 -12.16
N PRO A 40 2.59 18.62 -12.84
CA PRO A 40 1.82 18.52 -14.09
C PRO A 40 2.46 17.50 -15.03
N ASP A 41 1.61 16.71 -15.70
CA ASP A 41 2.00 15.66 -16.65
C ASP A 41 2.87 14.51 -16.09
N SER A 42 3.03 14.43 -14.77
CA SER A 42 3.70 13.30 -14.12
C SER A 42 2.92 12.00 -14.30
N ILE A 43 3.63 10.92 -14.62
CA ILE A 43 3.09 9.56 -14.66
C ILE A 43 3.85 8.72 -13.64
N ALA A 44 3.12 8.08 -12.73
CA ALA A 44 3.65 7.06 -11.84
C ALA A 44 3.13 5.69 -12.28
N PHE A 45 4.05 4.73 -12.37
CA PHE A 45 3.73 3.33 -12.63
C PHE A 45 4.35 2.49 -11.52
N TRP A 46 3.58 1.53 -11.00
CA TRP A 46 4.04 0.64 -9.93
C TRP A 46 3.46 -0.76 -10.12
N ASP A 47 4.21 -1.77 -9.67
CA ASP A 47 3.77 -3.16 -9.69
C ASP A 47 2.96 -3.49 -8.43
N ASN A 48 1.66 -3.69 -8.60
CA ASN A 48 0.73 -3.96 -7.51
C ASN A 48 0.91 -5.35 -6.87
N ARG A 49 1.83 -6.19 -7.35
CA ARG A 49 2.18 -7.50 -6.76
C ARG A 49 3.20 -7.38 -5.64
N CYS A 50 4.09 -6.38 -5.69
CA CYS A 50 5.22 -6.28 -4.78
C CYS A 50 5.34 -4.95 -4.02
N VAL A 51 4.50 -3.95 -4.34
CA VAL A 51 4.49 -2.67 -3.61
C VAL A 51 3.17 -2.38 -2.92
N GLN A 52 3.26 -1.61 -1.84
CA GLN A 52 2.12 -0.94 -1.21
C GLN A 52 2.25 0.57 -1.44
N HIS A 53 1.13 1.27 -1.58
CA HIS A 53 1.11 2.73 -1.73
C HIS A 53 0.07 3.35 -0.81
N ILE A 54 0.32 4.60 -0.43
CA ILE A 54 -0.59 5.42 0.38
C ILE A 54 -0.75 6.80 -0.26
N ALA A 55 -1.98 7.31 -0.28
CA ALA A 55 -2.24 8.68 -0.65
C ALA A 55 -2.10 9.57 0.59
N MET A 56 -1.20 10.56 0.52
CA MET A 56 -1.08 11.59 1.55
C MET A 56 -2.17 12.64 1.36
N TRP A 57 -2.83 13.02 2.44
CA TRP A 57 -3.88 14.06 2.47
C TRP A 57 -3.33 15.37 3.06
N ASP A 58 -2.20 15.83 2.54
CA ASP A 58 -1.43 16.99 3.02
C ASP A 58 -1.63 18.26 2.16
N TYR A 59 -2.71 18.31 1.38
CA TYR A 59 -2.94 19.33 0.34
C TYR A 59 -4.19 20.20 0.55
N PHE A 60 -4.91 20.06 1.68
CA PHE A 60 -6.06 20.93 1.98
C PHE A 60 -5.64 22.41 2.00
N PRO A 61 -6.43 23.34 1.42
CA PRO A 61 -7.76 23.19 0.82
C PRO A 61 -7.75 22.91 -0.69
N GLN A 62 -6.59 22.65 -1.29
CA GLN A 62 -6.47 22.46 -2.73
C GLN A 62 -7.15 21.18 -3.20
N VAL A 63 -7.53 21.15 -4.47
CA VAL A 63 -8.05 19.93 -5.12
C VAL A 63 -6.90 19.19 -5.77
N ARG A 64 -6.86 17.87 -5.57
CA ARG A 64 -5.94 16.96 -6.26
C ARG A 64 -6.73 15.85 -6.93
N SER A 65 -6.61 15.75 -8.25
CA SER A 65 -7.28 14.74 -9.08
C SER A 65 -6.32 14.11 -10.08
N GLY A 66 -6.68 12.96 -10.63
CA GLY A 66 -5.90 12.25 -11.62
C GLY A 66 -6.63 10.99 -12.12
N PHE A 67 -6.14 10.43 -13.21
CA PHE A 67 -6.68 9.20 -13.78
C PHE A 67 -5.82 8.01 -13.39
N ARG A 68 -6.45 6.86 -13.12
CA ARG A 68 -5.77 5.59 -12.87
C ARG A 68 -6.25 4.54 -13.85
N VAL A 69 -5.31 3.90 -14.53
CA VAL A 69 -5.56 2.69 -15.31
C VAL A 69 -4.95 1.51 -14.56
N THR A 70 -5.65 0.38 -14.53
CA THR A 70 -5.18 -0.83 -13.85
C THR A 70 -5.07 -1.96 -14.87
N VAL A 71 -3.90 -2.60 -14.93
CA VAL A 71 -3.69 -3.79 -15.76
C VAL A 71 -4.22 -5.02 -15.02
N LYS A 72 -4.98 -5.88 -15.73
CA LYS A 72 -5.48 -7.13 -15.15
C LYS A 72 -4.31 -8.04 -14.77
N GLY A 73 -4.30 -8.52 -13.53
CA GLY A 73 -3.32 -9.48 -13.03
C GLY A 73 -3.86 -10.91 -12.98
N ASP A 74 -3.02 -11.78 -12.43
CA ASP A 74 -3.28 -13.21 -12.25
C ASP A 74 -3.37 -13.56 -10.75
N ARG A 75 -3.76 -14.79 -10.43
CA ARG A 75 -3.78 -15.27 -9.04
C ARG A 75 -2.34 -15.37 -8.49
N PRO A 76 -2.04 -14.83 -7.29
CA PRO A 76 -0.77 -15.07 -6.62
C PRO A 76 -0.53 -16.58 -6.37
N ILE A 77 0.72 -17.01 -6.47
CA ILE A 77 1.18 -18.39 -6.19
C ILE A 77 1.76 -18.51 -4.79
#